data_AF-A0A0G9MZH6-F1
#
_entry.id   AF-A0A0G9MZH6-F1
#
_cell.length_a   1.000
_cell.length_b   1.000
_cell.length_c   1.000
_cell.angle_alpha   90.00
_cell.angle_beta   90.00
_cell.angle_gamma   90.00
#
_symmetry.space_group_name_H-M   'P 1'
#
loop_
_entity.id
_entity.type
_entity.pdbx_description
1 polymer ?
#
loop_
_entity_poly.entity_id
_entity_poly.type
_entity_poly.pdbx_seq_one_letter_code
_entity_poly.pdbx_strand_id
1 'polypeptide(L)'
;MAAAALSRLISPRREFAITLVESEAIGTVGVGEATIPPFVDFQRLLEIDEAEMMAAVQGTFKLGIQFVNWGKLGDSYIHPFGNYGYEIGGVSFHHVWHRFKGLGDNRPIQVFNAETMAAYFGKFAKTDGQQREDLPPVNYAYHINATAYAGFLRRYAEARGVVRQEGRVEHVELNGQSGFVDSIRLEGGREIAGELFVDCSGFRGLLIEQALETGYEDWTHWLPCNRAVALPCNRDDGSPPAPFTRATAHAAGWQWQVPLQHRNGNGHVYCDAFMSADEATDILLKNIAGKPTADPNHLRFVTGRRRKFWNRNVVALGLAGGFMEPLESTSIHLINTGINKLISLLSLDGVTQAQEDAFNRLTGKEYARIRDFLILHYNTTTRDDTEFWNYCRTMSVPDSLTEKVELFRQNGQIFREEDELFTETSWAAVMMGQGIQMHGHNVMADTLDPAETKRELDEMEKSIRYAVGVMPGHADFLRQYCPAPPPAPAA
;
A
#
# COMPACT_ATOMS: atom_id res chain seq x y z
N MET A 1 -8.73 -11.77 5.16
CA MET A 1 -8.10 -12.03 3.84
C MET A 1 -7.66 -13.49 3.69
N ALA A 2 -6.73 -13.99 4.53
CA ALA A 2 -6.21 -15.36 4.39
C ALA A 2 -7.31 -16.44 4.36
N ALA A 3 -8.24 -16.41 5.32
CA ALA A 3 -9.36 -17.35 5.36
C ALA A 3 -10.23 -17.34 4.09
N ALA A 4 -10.50 -16.17 3.52
CA ALA A 4 -11.30 -16.02 2.30
C ALA A 4 -10.58 -16.60 1.05
N ALA A 5 -9.26 -16.43 0.96
CA ALA A 5 -8.50 -17.01 -0.15
C ALA A 5 -8.33 -18.52 0.00
N LEU A 6 -7.97 -18.97 1.21
CA LEU A 6 -7.77 -20.40 1.52
C LEU A 6 -9.07 -21.19 1.50
N SER A 7 -10.24 -20.58 1.72
CA SER A 7 -11.53 -21.28 1.64
C SER A 7 -11.80 -21.91 0.27
N ARG A 8 -11.10 -21.47 -0.80
CA ARG A 8 -11.14 -22.10 -2.12
C ARG A 8 -10.57 -23.53 -2.12
N LEU A 9 -9.78 -23.90 -1.12
CA LEU A 9 -9.25 -25.25 -0.94
C LEU A 9 -10.29 -26.21 -0.34
N ILE A 10 -11.34 -25.68 0.30
CA ILE A 10 -12.45 -26.46 0.83
C ILE A 10 -13.28 -26.98 -0.34
N SER A 11 -13.40 -28.30 -0.46
CA SER A 11 -14.12 -28.95 -1.56
C SER A 11 -14.76 -30.25 -1.07
N PRO A 12 -15.94 -30.65 -1.57
CA PRO A 12 -16.55 -31.94 -1.23
C PRO A 12 -15.66 -33.16 -1.52
N ARG A 13 -14.63 -32.98 -2.37
CA ARG A 13 -13.71 -34.06 -2.78
C ARG A 13 -12.48 -34.20 -1.87
N ARG A 14 -12.29 -33.31 -0.89
CA ARG A 14 -11.10 -33.30 -0.03
C ARG A 14 -11.47 -32.79 1.36
N GLU A 15 -11.06 -33.54 2.38
CA GLU A 15 -11.17 -33.08 3.77
C GLU A 15 -10.11 -31.99 4.01
N PHE A 16 -10.57 -30.75 4.14
CA PHE A 16 -9.73 -29.60 4.46
C PHE A 16 -10.55 -28.67 5.37
N ALA A 17 -10.08 -28.47 6.59
CA ALA A 17 -10.76 -27.64 7.59
C ALA A 17 -10.00 -26.34 7.81
N ILE A 18 -10.73 -25.22 7.84
CA ILE A 18 -10.17 -23.91 8.16
C ILE A 18 -10.93 -23.37 9.37
N THR A 19 -10.21 -23.14 10.45
CA THR A 19 -10.74 -22.45 11.64
C THR A 19 -10.04 -21.10 11.79
N LEU A 20 -10.81 -20.03 11.90
CA LEU A 20 -10.33 -18.71 12.25
C LEU A 20 -10.68 -18.44 13.72
N VAL A 21 -9.66 -18.24 14.55
CA VAL A 21 -9.81 -17.81 15.94
C VAL A 21 -9.63 -16.29 16.01
N GLU A 22 -10.63 -15.58 16.52
CA GLU A 22 -10.58 -14.13 16.76
C GLU A 22 -11.31 -13.75 18.05
N SER A 23 -11.00 -12.58 18.61
CA SER A 23 -11.68 -12.06 19.80
C SER A 23 -12.26 -10.68 19.54
N GLU A 24 -13.53 -10.49 19.90
CA GLU A 24 -14.21 -9.20 19.79
C GLU A 24 -13.65 -8.15 20.76
N ALA A 25 -12.92 -8.58 21.79
CA ALA A 25 -12.21 -7.69 22.72
C ALA A 25 -10.98 -7.02 22.10
N ILE A 26 -10.52 -7.47 20.92
CA ILE A 26 -9.34 -6.93 20.24
C ILE A 26 -9.81 -6.03 19.10
N GLY A 27 -9.73 -4.71 19.32
CA GLY A 27 -10.16 -3.71 18.35
C GLY A 27 -9.31 -3.67 17.07
N THR A 28 -9.89 -3.12 16.00
CA THR A 28 -9.19 -2.85 14.74
C THR A 28 -8.45 -1.53 14.78
N VAL A 29 -7.28 -1.46 14.14
CA VAL A 29 -6.42 -0.26 14.10
C VAL A 29 -6.99 0.86 13.19
N GLY A 30 -7.74 0.52 12.15
CA GLY A 30 -7.96 1.41 10.99
C GLY A 30 -9.16 2.37 11.07
N VAL A 31 -8.93 3.64 10.73
CA VAL A 31 -9.96 4.69 10.51
C VAL A 31 -10.33 4.88 9.02
N GLY A 32 -9.67 4.14 8.13
CA GLY A 32 -9.74 4.16 6.67
C GLY A 32 -8.37 3.75 6.12
N GLU A 33 -8.32 2.90 5.10
CA GLU A 33 -7.07 2.32 4.58
C GLU A 33 -7.00 2.46 3.06
N ALA A 34 -5.82 2.76 2.53
CA ALA A 34 -5.56 2.84 1.11
C ALA A 34 -4.94 1.54 0.60
N THR A 35 -5.26 1.17 -0.64
CA THR A 35 -4.72 -0.02 -1.30
C THR A 35 -3.93 0.37 -2.57
N ILE A 36 -3.44 -0.62 -3.31
CA ILE A 36 -2.71 -0.48 -4.58
C ILE A 36 -3.24 -1.51 -5.60
N PRO A 37 -2.98 -1.35 -6.92
CA PRO A 37 -3.67 -2.11 -7.98
C PRO A 37 -3.66 -3.65 -7.84
N PRO A 38 -2.61 -4.31 -7.32
CA PRO A 38 -2.66 -5.76 -7.05
C PRO A 38 -3.83 -6.22 -6.16
N PHE A 39 -4.42 -5.31 -5.39
CA PHE A 39 -5.62 -5.60 -4.61
C PHE A 39 -6.86 -5.77 -5.50
N VAL A 40 -6.96 -5.10 -6.65
CA VAL A 40 -8.01 -5.35 -7.66
C VAL A 40 -7.96 -6.81 -8.12
N ASP A 41 -6.77 -7.32 -8.41
CA ASP A 41 -6.58 -8.71 -8.83
C ASP A 41 -6.89 -9.71 -7.70
N PHE A 42 -6.63 -9.35 -6.45
CA PHE A 42 -7.07 -10.16 -5.30
C PHE A 42 -8.60 -10.26 -5.23
N GLN A 43 -9.32 -9.15 -5.47
CA GLN A 43 -10.78 -9.18 -5.51
C GLN A 43 -11.30 -10.04 -6.67
N ARG A 44 -10.67 -9.96 -7.84
CA ARG A 44 -10.98 -10.82 -9.00
C ARG A 44 -10.70 -12.29 -8.71
N LEU A 45 -9.59 -12.60 -8.05
CA LEU A 45 -9.27 -13.96 -7.58
C LEU A 45 -10.34 -14.49 -6.62
N LEU A 46 -10.97 -13.64 -5.83
CA LEU A 46 -12.08 -14.04 -4.96
C LEU A 46 -13.44 -14.02 -5.66
N GLU A 47 -13.51 -13.66 -6.94
CA GLU A 47 -14.75 -13.52 -7.71
C GLU A 47 -15.75 -12.59 -6.99
N ILE A 48 -15.23 -11.55 -6.33
CA ILE A 48 -16.03 -10.55 -5.61
C ILE A 48 -16.50 -9.50 -6.61
N ASP A 49 -17.80 -9.20 -6.60
CA ASP A 49 -18.35 -8.07 -7.33
C ASP A 49 -17.79 -6.74 -6.76
N GLU A 50 -17.17 -5.96 -7.63
CA GLU A 50 -16.48 -4.72 -7.24
C GLU A 50 -17.46 -3.67 -6.71
N ALA A 51 -18.62 -3.50 -7.35
CA ALA A 51 -19.59 -2.49 -6.96
C ALA A 51 -20.23 -2.82 -5.61
N GLU A 52 -20.59 -4.09 -5.39
CA GLU A 52 -21.09 -4.61 -4.13
C GLU A 52 -20.08 -4.41 -3.00
N MET A 53 -18.83 -4.81 -3.23
CA MET A 53 -17.75 -4.65 -2.25
C MET A 53 -17.53 -3.17 -1.92
N MET A 54 -17.40 -2.32 -2.92
CA MET A 54 -17.17 -0.88 -2.75
C MET A 54 -18.29 -0.20 -1.95
N ALA A 55 -19.56 -0.53 -2.25
CA ALA A 55 -20.69 -0.02 -1.48
C ALA A 55 -20.66 -0.52 -0.02
N ALA A 56 -20.36 -1.80 0.20
CA ALA A 56 -20.31 -2.40 1.54
C ALA A 56 -19.18 -1.84 2.41
N VAL A 57 -18.04 -1.48 1.81
CA VAL A 57 -16.86 -1.00 2.53
C VAL A 57 -16.71 0.52 2.51
N GLN A 58 -17.73 1.25 2.07
CA GLN A 58 -17.72 2.72 1.99
C GLN A 58 -16.58 3.25 1.11
N GLY A 59 -16.17 2.45 0.12
CA GLY A 59 -14.93 2.62 -0.61
C GLY A 59 -15.01 3.69 -1.69
N THR A 60 -13.85 4.26 -2.02
CA THR A 60 -13.67 5.18 -3.16
C THR A 60 -12.49 4.76 -4.02
N PHE A 61 -12.41 5.25 -5.25
CA PHE A 61 -11.30 4.92 -6.15
C PHE A 61 -10.05 5.75 -5.82
N LYS A 62 -8.89 5.14 -6.04
CA LYS A 62 -7.57 5.73 -5.84
C LYS A 62 -6.80 5.61 -7.16
N LEU A 63 -6.19 6.72 -7.60
CA LEU A 63 -5.38 6.82 -8.81
C LEU A 63 -3.88 6.98 -8.50
N GLY A 64 -3.55 7.25 -7.24
CA GLY A 64 -2.17 7.46 -6.79
C GLY A 64 -2.12 8.09 -5.41
N ILE A 65 -0.96 8.62 -5.06
CA ILE A 65 -0.70 9.35 -3.83
C ILE A 65 -0.19 10.75 -4.17
N GLN A 66 -0.81 11.78 -3.61
CA GLN A 66 -0.29 13.14 -3.64
C GLN A 66 0.66 13.32 -2.45
N PHE A 67 1.92 13.56 -2.74
CA PHE A 67 2.95 13.93 -1.76
C PHE A 67 3.05 15.45 -1.70
N VAL A 68 2.92 16.02 -0.50
CA VAL A 68 3.00 17.47 -0.25
C VAL A 68 4.13 17.77 0.73
N ASN A 69 5.00 18.73 0.39
CA ASN A 69 6.16 19.18 1.18
C ASN A 69 7.27 18.13 1.40
N TRP A 70 7.40 17.12 0.54
CA TRP A 70 8.38 16.04 0.74
C TRP A 70 9.75 16.39 0.16
N GLY A 71 9.81 16.88 -1.09
CA GLY A 71 11.07 17.32 -1.70
C GLY A 71 11.57 18.62 -1.08
N LYS A 72 10.67 19.59 -0.92
CA LYS A 72 10.88 20.89 -0.27
C LYS A 72 9.55 21.46 0.25
N LEU A 73 9.62 22.36 1.21
CA LEU A 73 8.42 23.10 1.66
C LEU A 73 7.74 23.84 0.50
N GLY A 74 6.42 23.69 0.41
CA GLY A 74 5.57 24.31 -0.61
C GLY A 74 5.49 23.55 -1.94
N ASP A 75 6.15 22.40 -2.07
CA ASP A 75 6.00 21.54 -3.25
C ASP A 75 4.85 20.52 -3.11
N SER A 76 4.45 19.96 -4.25
CA SER A 76 3.67 18.73 -4.28
C SER A 76 3.86 18.00 -5.61
N TYR A 77 3.76 16.68 -5.58
CA TYR A 77 3.71 15.83 -6.77
C TYR A 77 2.76 14.65 -6.55
N ILE A 78 2.42 13.94 -7.63
CA ILE A 78 1.64 12.70 -7.57
C ILE A 78 2.55 11.55 -7.97
N HIS A 79 2.54 10.48 -7.18
CA HIS A 79 2.97 9.15 -7.58
C HIS A 79 1.74 8.40 -8.13
N PRO A 80 1.60 8.29 -9.46
CA PRO A 80 0.46 7.62 -10.07
C PRO A 80 0.65 6.11 -10.13
N PHE A 81 -0.44 5.38 -10.34
CA PHE A 81 -0.37 3.93 -10.62
C PHE A 81 0.00 3.58 -12.06
N GLY A 82 -0.44 4.38 -13.04
CA GLY A 82 -0.17 4.14 -14.46
C GLY A 82 1.16 4.74 -14.93
N ASN A 83 1.52 4.44 -16.18
CA ASN A 83 2.78 4.88 -16.79
C ASN A 83 2.74 6.34 -17.26
N TYR A 84 3.90 6.99 -17.26
CA TYR A 84 4.09 8.19 -18.10
C TYR A 84 4.26 7.74 -19.55
N GLY A 85 3.40 8.21 -20.44
CA GLY A 85 3.42 7.87 -21.86
C GLY A 85 3.52 6.36 -22.11
N TYR A 86 4.17 6.02 -23.22
CA TYR A 86 4.56 4.66 -23.58
C TYR A 86 6.01 4.64 -24.09
N GLU A 87 6.58 3.44 -24.18
CA GLU A 87 7.92 3.27 -24.75
C GLU A 87 7.93 3.67 -26.23
N ILE A 88 8.91 4.49 -26.63
CA ILE A 88 9.10 4.92 -28.03
C ILE A 88 10.43 4.37 -28.51
N GLY A 89 10.40 3.52 -29.53
CA GLY A 89 11.61 2.86 -30.05
C GLY A 89 12.32 1.98 -29.01
N GLY A 90 11.57 1.39 -28.07
CA GLY A 90 12.12 0.58 -26.98
C GLY A 90 12.80 1.38 -25.87
N VAL A 91 12.55 2.69 -25.79
CA VAL A 91 13.08 3.58 -24.76
C VAL A 91 11.96 4.03 -23.83
N SER A 92 12.16 3.86 -22.52
CA SER A 92 11.22 4.32 -21.50
C SER A 92 10.95 5.82 -21.62
N PHE A 93 9.69 6.20 -21.43
CA PHE A 93 9.19 7.52 -21.81
C PHE A 93 9.89 8.69 -21.10
N HIS A 94 10.30 8.55 -19.84
CA HIS A 94 10.97 9.65 -19.11
C HIS A 94 12.32 10.04 -19.73
N HIS A 95 13.01 9.12 -20.41
CA HIS A 95 14.20 9.46 -21.19
C HIS A 95 13.86 10.27 -22.44
N VAL A 96 12.80 9.89 -23.16
CA VAL A 96 12.32 10.64 -24.33
C VAL A 96 11.85 12.04 -23.91
N TRP A 97 11.08 12.12 -22.83
CA TRP A 97 10.66 13.38 -22.24
C TRP A 97 11.85 14.26 -21.85
N HIS A 98 12.88 13.71 -21.22
CA HIS A 98 14.08 14.45 -20.82
C HIS A 98 14.86 14.97 -22.04
N ARG A 99 15.00 14.16 -23.09
CA ARG A 99 15.57 14.62 -24.38
C ARG A 99 14.81 15.82 -24.93
N PHE A 100 13.48 15.73 -25.00
CA PHE A 100 12.64 16.81 -25.55
C PHE A 100 12.63 18.06 -24.69
N LYS A 101 12.77 17.91 -23.37
CA LYS A 101 13.02 19.04 -22.46
C LYS A 101 14.31 19.77 -22.81
N GLY A 102 15.38 19.04 -23.14
CA GLY A 102 16.63 19.60 -23.65
C GLY A 102 16.49 20.32 -25.00
N LEU A 103 15.49 19.94 -25.81
CA LEU A 103 15.13 20.60 -27.07
C LEU A 103 14.14 21.76 -26.92
N GLY A 104 13.78 22.14 -25.68
CA GLY A 104 12.91 23.28 -25.39
C GLY A 104 11.43 22.95 -25.14
N ASP A 105 11.05 21.67 -25.06
CA ASP A 105 9.70 21.28 -24.65
C ASP A 105 9.55 21.39 -23.13
N ASN A 106 8.85 22.42 -22.67
CA ASN A 106 8.69 22.71 -21.24
C ASN A 106 7.47 22.04 -20.60
N ARG A 107 6.80 21.10 -21.28
CA ARG A 107 5.65 20.41 -20.70
C ARG A 107 6.08 19.54 -19.52
N PRO A 108 5.38 19.63 -18.38
CA PRO A 108 5.69 18.80 -17.22
C PRO A 108 5.33 17.34 -17.53
N ILE A 109 6.14 16.37 -17.09
CA ILE A 109 5.94 14.95 -17.45
C ILE A 109 4.53 14.43 -17.07
N GLN A 110 3.92 15.04 -16.06
CA GLN A 110 2.60 14.75 -15.55
C GLN A 110 1.48 14.85 -16.61
N VAL A 111 1.63 15.69 -17.65
CA VAL A 111 0.61 15.77 -18.72
C VAL A 111 0.55 14.52 -19.59
N PHE A 112 1.56 13.65 -19.47
CA PHE A 112 1.66 12.38 -20.17
C PHE A 112 1.21 11.19 -19.30
N ASN A 113 0.56 11.42 -18.16
CA ASN A 113 -0.05 10.35 -17.36
C ASN A 113 -1.54 10.63 -17.07
N ALA A 114 -2.40 9.69 -17.48
CA ALA A 114 -3.86 9.86 -17.38
C ALA A 114 -4.35 9.90 -15.93
N GLU A 115 -3.80 9.05 -15.06
CA GLU A 115 -4.16 8.96 -13.64
C GLU A 115 -3.81 10.24 -12.89
N THR A 116 -2.65 10.83 -13.17
CA THR A 116 -2.17 12.09 -12.58
C THR A 116 -3.11 13.23 -12.98
N MET A 117 -3.44 13.34 -14.27
CA MET A 117 -4.34 14.38 -14.76
C MET A 117 -5.77 14.21 -14.21
N ALA A 118 -6.29 12.97 -14.20
CA ALA A 118 -7.59 12.67 -13.59
C ALA A 118 -7.62 12.98 -12.09
N ALA A 119 -6.53 12.67 -11.37
CA ALA A 119 -6.38 12.98 -9.96
C ALA A 119 -6.41 14.49 -9.69
N TYR A 120 -5.64 15.29 -10.43
CA TYR A 120 -5.64 16.75 -10.30
C TYR A 120 -7.02 17.38 -10.55
N PHE A 121 -7.78 16.85 -11.50
CA PHE A 121 -9.11 17.36 -11.83
C PHE A 121 -10.25 16.72 -11.03
N GLY A 122 -9.97 15.83 -10.09
CA GLY A 122 -10.99 15.17 -9.26
C GLY A 122 -11.95 14.27 -10.06
N LYS A 123 -11.43 13.63 -11.10
CA LYS A 123 -12.20 12.83 -12.06
C LYS A 123 -11.87 11.36 -11.98
N PHE A 124 -12.81 10.52 -12.38
CA PHE A 124 -12.61 9.08 -12.47
C PHE A 124 -13.58 8.43 -13.46
N ALA A 125 -13.07 7.49 -14.24
CA ALA A 125 -13.88 6.50 -14.96
C ALA A 125 -13.05 5.22 -15.14
N LYS A 126 -13.73 4.07 -15.16
CA LYS A 126 -13.11 2.80 -15.57
C LYS A 126 -12.84 2.80 -17.08
N THR A 127 -11.84 2.04 -17.50
CA THR A 127 -11.52 1.81 -18.93
C THR A 127 -12.51 0.83 -19.57
N ASP A 128 -13.07 -0.07 -18.78
CA ASP A 128 -13.99 -1.13 -19.20
C ASP A 128 -15.28 -0.47 -19.74
N GLY A 129 -15.45 -0.44 -21.07
CA GLY A 129 -16.54 0.26 -21.75
C GLY A 129 -16.15 1.55 -22.48
N GLN A 130 -14.86 1.89 -22.55
CA GLN A 130 -14.39 2.95 -23.45
C GLN A 130 -14.71 2.59 -24.91
N GLN A 131 -15.34 3.52 -25.63
CA GLN A 131 -15.69 3.35 -27.05
C GLN A 131 -14.47 3.40 -27.99
N ARG A 132 -13.29 3.72 -27.44
CA ARG A 132 -12.07 4.03 -28.17
C ARG A 132 -10.91 3.25 -27.58
N GLU A 133 -10.41 2.29 -28.34
CA GLU A 133 -9.27 1.43 -27.97
C GLU A 133 -7.93 2.20 -28.00
N ASP A 134 -7.89 3.40 -28.58
CA ASP A 134 -6.71 4.27 -28.66
C ASP A 134 -6.44 5.10 -27.40
N LEU A 135 -7.32 5.04 -26.39
CA LEU A 135 -7.14 5.76 -25.13
C LEU A 135 -6.34 4.93 -24.12
N PRO A 136 -5.47 5.56 -23.31
CA PRO A 136 -4.71 4.86 -22.29
C PRO A 136 -5.65 4.27 -21.22
N PRO A 137 -5.37 3.05 -20.73
CA PRO A 137 -6.14 2.49 -19.63
C PRO A 137 -5.87 3.29 -18.34
N VAL A 138 -6.91 3.43 -17.52
CA VAL A 138 -6.82 4.02 -16.18
C VAL A 138 -6.60 2.90 -15.16
N ASN A 139 -5.44 2.92 -14.52
CA ASN A 139 -5.08 2.04 -13.42
C ASN A 139 -5.56 2.62 -12.11
N TYR A 140 -6.14 1.80 -11.25
CA TYR A 140 -6.69 2.25 -9.98
C TYR A 140 -6.57 1.20 -8.88
N ALA A 141 -6.81 1.66 -7.66
CA ALA A 141 -7.03 0.86 -6.48
C ALA A 141 -8.17 1.49 -5.67
N TYR A 142 -8.27 1.16 -4.37
CA TYR A 142 -9.34 1.64 -3.51
C TYR A 142 -8.84 2.28 -2.23
N HIS A 143 -9.59 3.26 -1.75
CA HIS A 143 -9.67 3.59 -0.34
C HIS A 143 -10.84 2.80 0.27
N ILE A 144 -10.65 2.14 1.41
CA ILE A 144 -11.65 1.27 2.02
C ILE A 144 -11.78 1.50 3.53
N ASN A 145 -12.96 1.21 4.09
CA ASN A 145 -13.10 0.97 5.51
C ASN A 145 -12.63 -0.47 5.83
N ALA A 146 -11.45 -0.59 6.43
CA ALA A 146 -10.82 -1.88 6.72
C ALA A 146 -11.68 -2.78 7.64
N THR A 147 -12.36 -2.21 8.64
CA THR A 147 -13.27 -2.96 9.53
C THR A 147 -14.48 -3.51 8.75
N ALA A 148 -15.06 -2.69 7.88
CA ALA A 148 -16.16 -3.12 7.01
C ALA A 148 -15.71 -4.20 6.02
N TYR A 149 -14.50 -4.07 5.47
CA TYR A 149 -13.92 -5.07 4.57
C TYR A 149 -13.61 -6.40 5.28
N ALA A 150 -13.09 -6.36 6.52
CA ALA A 150 -12.91 -7.55 7.34
C ALA A 150 -14.25 -8.26 7.59
N GLY A 151 -15.30 -7.50 7.94
CA GLY A 151 -16.66 -8.04 8.09
C GLY A 151 -17.24 -8.61 6.79
N PHE A 152 -16.99 -7.96 5.65
CA PHE A 152 -17.37 -8.46 4.33
C PHE A 152 -16.69 -9.80 4.02
N LEU A 153 -15.36 -9.88 4.19
CA LEU A 153 -14.61 -11.11 3.94
C LEU A 153 -14.92 -12.23 4.93
N ARG A 154 -15.29 -11.91 6.18
CA ARG A 154 -15.75 -12.89 7.15
C ARG A 154 -17.00 -13.61 6.64
N ARG A 155 -18.03 -12.86 6.24
CA ARG A 155 -19.27 -13.44 5.69
C ARG A 155 -18.98 -14.27 4.43
N TYR A 156 -18.11 -13.75 3.55
CA TYR A 156 -17.67 -14.46 2.35
C TYR A 156 -17.01 -15.82 2.67
N ALA A 157 -16.15 -15.87 3.70
CA ALA A 157 -15.41 -17.05 4.10
C ALA A 157 -16.28 -18.08 4.86
N GLU A 158 -17.14 -17.62 5.77
CA GLU A 158 -18.11 -18.47 6.50
C GLU A 158 -19.06 -19.17 5.51
N ALA A 159 -19.54 -18.46 4.48
CA ALA A 159 -20.37 -19.04 3.41
C ALA A 159 -19.64 -20.12 2.59
N ARG A 160 -18.32 -20.19 2.66
CA ARG A 160 -17.46 -21.19 2.00
C ARG A 160 -16.94 -22.27 2.95
N GLY A 161 -17.50 -22.34 4.16
CA GLY A 161 -17.20 -23.41 5.12
C GLY A 161 -16.06 -23.11 6.09
N VAL A 162 -15.53 -21.89 6.13
CA VAL A 162 -14.60 -21.49 7.20
C VAL A 162 -15.37 -21.43 8.52
N VAL A 163 -14.83 -22.07 9.55
CA VAL A 163 -15.39 -22.03 10.90
C VAL A 163 -14.79 -20.85 11.66
N ARG A 164 -15.63 -19.92 12.10
CA ARG A 164 -15.21 -18.92 13.08
C ARG A 164 -15.29 -19.51 14.48
N GLN A 165 -14.24 -19.29 15.25
CA GLN A 165 -14.22 -19.53 16.68
C GLN A 165 -13.92 -18.22 17.41
N GLU A 166 -14.87 -17.77 18.23
CA GLU A 166 -14.62 -16.66 19.15
C GLU A 166 -13.76 -17.16 20.32
N GLY A 167 -12.77 -16.37 20.70
CA GLY A 167 -12.03 -16.56 21.93
C GLY A 167 -10.62 -15.99 21.86
N ARG A 168 -10.02 -15.82 23.03
CA ARG A 168 -8.62 -15.42 23.17
C ARG A 168 -7.75 -16.64 23.40
N VAL A 169 -6.65 -16.75 22.66
CA VAL A 169 -5.65 -17.79 22.89
C VAL A 169 -4.88 -17.48 24.17
N GLU A 170 -4.87 -18.42 25.10
CA GLU A 170 -4.16 -18.37 26.38
C GLU A 170 -2.81 -19.08 26.28
N HIS A 171 -2.74 -20.19 25.55
CA HIS A 171 -1.54 -21.02 25.47
C HIS A 171 -1.36 -21.67 24.09
N VAL A 172 -0.11 -21.95 23.75
CA VAL A 172 0.33 -22.56 22.49
C VAL A 172 1.14 -23.80 22.85
N GLU A 173 0.68 -24.98 22.45
CA GLU A 173 1.33 -26.25 22.74
C GLU A 173 2.32 -26.59 21.62
N LEU A 174 3.58 -26.83 21.97
CA LEU A 174 4.64 -27.17 21.04
C LEU A 174 5.00 -28.65 21.14
N ASN A 175 5.20 -29.28 19.99
CA ASN A 175 5.70 -30.63 19.90
C ASN A 175 7.15 -30.71 20.43
N GLY A 176 7.39 -31.55 21.44
CA GLY A 176 8.72 -31.66 22.06
C GLY A 176 9.84 -32.21 21.16
N GLN A 177 9.53 -32.82 20.01
CA GLN A 177 10.51 -33.38 19.08
C GLN A 177 10.72 -32.50 17.84
N SER A 178 9.64 -32.11 17.15
CA SER A 178 9.72 -31.30 15.93
C SER A 178 9.79 -29.79 16.21
N GLY A 179 9.33 -29.36 17.39
CA GLY A 179 9.11 -27.95 17.72
C GLY A 179 7.93 -27.30 16.99
N PHE A 180 7.11 -28.10 16.29
CA PHE A 180 5.89 -27.60 15.62
C PHE A 180 4.87 -27.13 16.64
N VAL A 181 3.99 -26.22 16.25
CA VAL A 181 2.78 -25.95 17.02
C VAL A 181 1.82 -27.12 16.78
N ASP A 182 1.42 -27.83 17.83
CA ASP A 182 0.45 -28.93 17.74
C ASP A 182 -0.99 -28.39 17.93
N SER A 183 -1.17 -27.45 18.86
CA SER A 183 -2.48 -26.86 19.15
C SER A 183 -2.40 -25.48 19.81
N ILE A 184 -3.53 -24.78 19.82
CA ILE A 184 -3.77 -23.58 20.63
C ILE A 184 -4.87 -23.86 21.64
N ARG A 185 -4.70 -23.39 22.88
CA ARG A 185 -5.72 -23.44 23.92
C ARG A 185 -6.31 -22.05 24.15
N LEU A 186 -7.63 -21.96 24.04
CA LEU A 186 -8.39 -20.75 24.31
C LEU A 186 -8.63 -20.57 25.81
N GLU A 187 -8.90 -19.34 26.23
CA GLU A 187 -9.51 -19.05 27.53
C GLU A 187 -10.78 -19.91 27.70
N GLY A 188 -10.92 -20.54 28.86
CA GLY A 188 -11.97 -21.55 29.10
C GLY A 188 -11.56 -22.99 28.74
N GLY A 189 -10.32 -23.20 28.29
CA GLY A 189 -9.69 -24.53 28.21
C GLY A 189 -9.95 -25.29 26.91
N ARG A 190 -10.69 -24.72 25.96
CA ARG A 190 -10.92 -25.36 24.66
C ARG A 190 -9.63 -25.42 23.86
N GLU A 191 -9.26 -26.62 23.44
CA GLU A 191 -8.11 -26.87 22.58
C GLU A 191 -8.51 -26.96 21.11
N ILE A 192 -7.67 -26.42 20.23
CA ILE A 192 -7.82 -26.45 18.78
C ILE A 192 -6.49 -26.89 18.19
N ALA A 193 -6.44 -28.13 17.70
CA ALA A 193 -5.30 -28.69 17.00
C ALA A 193 -5.27 -28.24 15.53
N GLY A 194 -4.09 -28.27 14.91
CA GLY A 194 -3.92 -27.93 13.50
C GLY A 194 -2.58 -28.41 12.94
N GLU A 195 -2.51 -28.58 11.62
CA GLU A 195 -1.30 -29.01 10.93
C GLU A 195 -0.44 -27.83 10.47
N LEU A 196 -1.10 -26.72 10.11
CA LEU A 196 -0.51 -25.46 9.70
C LEU A 196 -1.24 -24.30 10.38
N PHE A 197 -0.48 -23.37 10.94
CA PHE A 197 -1.02 -22.18 11.60
C PHE A 197 -0.63 -20.93 10.82
N VAL A 198 -1.59 -20.04 10.62
CA VAL A 198 -1.35 -18.72 10.01
C VAL A 198 -1.45 -17.66 11.09
N ASP A 199 -0.30 -17.12 11.51
CA ASP A 199 -0.23 -16.09 12.55
C ASP A 199 -0.67 -14.74 11.99
N CYS A 200 -1.91 -14.35 12.32
CA CYS A 200 -2.48 -13.02 12.05
C CYS A 200 -2.68 -12.20 13.34
N SER A 201 -1.99 -12.54 14.44
CA SER A 201 -2.26 -12.00 15.79
C SER A 201 -1.78 -10.56 16.05
N GLY A 202 -1.42 -9.84 15.00
CA GLY A 202 -0.94 -8.47 15.10
C GLY A 202 0.53 -8.38 15.51
N PHE A 203 0.93 -7.22 16.04
CA PHE A 203 2.30 -6.98 16.54
C PHE A 203 2.76 -7.96 17.62
N ARG A 204 1.82 -8.63 18.31
CA ARG A 204 2.13 -9.63 19.33
C ARG A 204 2.91 -10.81 18.75
N GLY A 205 2.65 -11.20 17.50
CA GLY A 205 3.27 -12.38 16.88
C GLY A 205 3.14 -13.61 17.79
N LEU A 206 1.92 -13.89 18.27
CA LEU A 206 1.64 -14.89 19.28
C LEU A 206 2.28 -16.25 18.99
N LEU A 207 2.24 -16.68 17.73
CA LEU A 207 2.80 -17.96 17.33
C LEU A 207 4.24 -17.77 16.84
N ILE A 208 4.45 -16.87 15.87
CA ILE A 208 5.74 -16.73 15.20
C ILE A 208 6.84 -16.18 16.13
N GLU A 209 6.49 -15.30 17.06
CA GLU A 209 7.42 -14.67 17.98
C GLU A 209 7.31 -15.28 19.38
N GLN A 210 6.14 -15.21 20.02
CA GLN A 210 6.04 -15.59 21.44
C GLN A 210 6.24 -17.10 21.67
N ALA A 211 5.76 -17.94 20.75
CA ALA A 211 5.93 -19.39 20.86
C ALA A 211 7.21 -19.89 20.15
N LEU A 212 7.51 -19.40 18.93
CA LEU A 212 8.64 -19.91 18.14
C LEU A 212 9.93 -19.09 18.24
N GLU A 213 9.93 -17.97 18.95
CA GLU A 213 11.10 -17.11 19.21
C GLU A 213 11.88 -16.72 17.95
N THR A 214 11.15 -16.42 16.87
CA THR A 214 11.75 -16.16 15.54
C THR A 214 12.65 -14.91 15.53
N GLY A 215 12.36 -13.92 16.38
CA GLY A 215 13.08 -12.67 16.48
C GLY A 215 12.72 -11.66 15.38
N TYR A 216 13.18 -10.43 15.59
CA TYR A 216 12.87 -9.26 14.76
C TYR A 216 14.14 -8.59 14.23
N GLU A 217 14.04 -8.02 13.03
CA GLU A 217 15.02 -7.15 12.40
C GLU A 217 14.48 -5.71 12.45
N ASP A 218 15.16 -4.85 13.21
CA ASP A 218 14.77 -3.46 13.43
C ASP A 218 15.33 -2.54 12.33
N TRP A 219 14.46 -1.76 11.71
CA TRP A 219 14.77 -0.80 10.64
C TRP A 219 14.52 0.66 11.03
N THR A 220 14.31 0.95 12.32
CA THR A 220 14.03 2.30 12.83
C THR A 220 15.15 3.29 12.52
N HIS A 221 16.39 2.82 12.36
CA HIS A 221 17.52 3.66 11.97
C HIS A 221 17.45 4.18 10.52
N TRP A 222 16.57 3.64 9.68
CA TRP A 222 16.29 4.14 8.33
C TRP A 222 14.90 4.74 8.19
N LEU A 223 13.93 4.24 8.95
CA LEU A 223 12.54 4.69 8.96
C LEU A 223 12.17 5.07 10.41
N PRO A 224 12.51 6.29 10.85
CA PRO A 224 12.55 6.67 12.27
C PRO A 224 11.18 6.88 12.91
N CYS A 225 10.13 7.09 12.12
CA CYS A 225 8.77 7.21 12.63
C CYS A 225 8.36 5.93 13.38
N ASN A 226 7.76 6.08 14.55
CA ASN A 226 7.45 4.96 15.47
C ASN A 226 6.16 5.17 16.27
N ARG A 227 5.41 6.23 15.96
CA ARG A 227 4.11 6.55 16.50
C ARG A 227 3.15 6.96 15.41
N ALA A 228 1.87 6.79 15.67
CA ALA A 228 0.82 7.45 14.91
C ALA A 228 -0.32 7.90 15.81
N VAL A 229 -1.08 8.90 15.36
CA VAL A 229 -2.40 9.22 15.91
C VAL A 229 -3.40 9.20 14.76
N ALA A 230 -4.53 8.53 14.92
CA ALA A 230 -5.53 8.32 13.86
C ALA A 230 -6.92 8.81 14.29
N LEU A 231 -7.62 9.48 13.37
CA LEU A 231 -8.92 10.10 13.59
C LEU A 231 -9.81 10.06 12.33
N PRO A 232 -11.05 9.56 12.43
CA PRO A 232 -12.06 9.78 11.40
C PRO A 232 -12.63 11.21 11.53
N CYS A 233 -12.94 11.84 10.40
CA CYS A 233 -13.71 13.09 10.38
C CYS A 233 -14.76 13.05 9.28
N ASN A 234 -15.88 13.74 9.49
CA ASN A 234 -16.81 14.02 8.40
C ASN A 234 -16.17 14.99 7.40
N ARG A 235 -16.64 14.97 6.15
CA ARG A 235 -16.28 15.97 5.14
C ARG A 235 -17.22 17.18 5.24
N ASP A 236 -17.05 17.97 6.29
CA ASP A 236 -17.92 19.11 6.61
C ASP A 236 -17.69 20.31 5.67
N ASP A 237 -16.54 20.36 5.00
CA ASP A 237 -16.17 21.38 4.01
C ASP A 237 -16.92 21.27 2.67
N GLY A 238 -17.73 20.22 2.48
CA GLY A 238 -18.49 19.97 1.24
C GLY A 238 -17.63 19.52 0.06
N SER A 239 -16.33 19.29 0.25
CA SER A 239 -15.43 18.81 -0.81
C SER A 239 -15.81 17.40 -1.27
N PRO A 240 -15.73 17.08 -2.58
CA PRO A 240 -15.90 15.71 -3.04
C PRO A 240 -14.73 14.82 -2.58
N PRO A 241 -14.90 13.49 -2.47
CA PRO A 241 -13.78 12.60 -2.18
C PRO A 241 -12.75 12.67 -3.31
N ALA A 242 -11.50 13.03 -2.96
CA ALA A 242 -10.41 13.05 -3.93
C ALA A 242 -10.10 11.62 -4.42
N PRO A 243 -9.81 11.40 -5.71
CA PRO A 243 -9.43 10.08 -6.22
C PRO A 243 -7.95 9.75 -5.95
N PHE A 244 -7.39 10.20 -4.83
CA PHE A 244 -6.00 9.96 -4.42
C PHE A 244 -5.88 10.01 -2.89
N THR A 245 -4.88 9.32 -2.36
CA THR A 245 -4.44 9.50 -0.96
C THR A 245 -3.57 10.75 -0.88
N ARG A 246 -3.71 11.58 0.16
CA ARG A 246 -2.78 12.69 0.40
C ARG A 246 -1.82 12.33 1.53
N ALA A 247 -0.53 12.52 1.31
CA ALA A 247 0.55 12.37 2.28
C ALA A 247 1.28 13.72 2.44
N THR A 248 1.03 14.43 3.53
CA THR A 248 1.59 15.77 3.79
C THR A 248 2.71 15.69 4.82
N ALA A 249 3.94 16.03 4.42
CA ALA A 249 5.09 16.09 5.32
C ALA A 249 5.00 17.29 6.28
N HIS A 250 5.23 17.03 7.57
CA HIS A 250 5.26 18.00 8.67
C HIS A 250 6.67 18.08 9.28
N ALA A 251 6.80 18.67 10.47
CA ALA A 251 8.10 18.92 11.11
C ALA A 251 8.88 17.64 11.44
N ALA A 252 8.22 16.59 11.95
CA ALA A 252 8.88 15.33 12.32
C ALA A 252 8.02 14.10 12.04
N GLY A 253 7.49 14.03 10.82
CA GLY A 253 6.50 13.05 10.42
C GLY A 253 5.67 13.52 9.24
N TRP A 254 4.56 12.85 9.01
CA TRP A 254 3.63 13.18 7.93
C TRP A 254 2.19 12.77 8.27
N GLN A 255 1.25 13.46 7.64
CA GLN A 255 -0.17 13.21 7.77
C GLN A 255 -0.73 12.51 6.53
N TRP A 256 -1.51 11.46 6.73
CA TRP A 256 -2.35 10.87 5.69
C TRP A 256 -3.78 11.41 5.73
N GLN A 257 -4.40 11.46 4.56
CA GLN A 257 -5.83 11.64 4.37
C GLN A 257 -6.33 10.63 3.34
N VAL A 258 -7.26 9.77 3.76
CA VAL A 258 -7.86 8.68 2.98
C VAL A 258 -9.36 8.97 2.82
N PRO A 259 -9.83 9.35 1.62
CA PRO A 259 -11.22 9.71 1.39
C PRO A 259 -12.11 8.47 1.24
N LEU A 260 -13.13 8.34 2.09
CA LEU A 260 -14.23 7.39 1.96
C LEU A 260 -15.49 8.11 1.43
N GLN A 261 -16.55 7.36 1.11
CA GLN A 261 -17.74 7.95 0.49
C GLN A 261 -18.46 9.00 1.34
N HIS A 262 -18.36 8.96 2.67
CA HIS A 262 -19.02 9.91 3.57
C HIS A 262 -18.11 10.55 4.62
N ARG A 263 -16.86 10.08 4.76
CA ARG A 263 -15.90 10.56 5.76
C ARG A 263 -14.47 10.49 5.24
N ASN A 264 -13.52 11.10 5.94
CA ASN A 264 -12.09 10.88 5.74
C ASN A 264 -11.52 10.07 6.90
N GLY A 265 -10.64 9.12 6.59
CA GLY A 265 -9.70 8.56 7.55
C GLY A 265 -8.44 9.43 7.55
N ASN A 266 -8.06 9.96 8.71
CA ASN A 266 -6.87 10.82 8.84
C ASN A 266 -5.94 10.24 9.89
N GLY A 267 -4.66 10.57 9.78
CA GLY A 267 -3.73 10.33 10.87
C GLY A 267 -2.37 10.93 10.61
N HIS A 268 -1.57 11.03 11.66
CA HIS A 268 -0.25 11.62 11.64
C HIS A 268 0.75 10.57 12.14
N VAL A 269 1.65 10.13 11.27
CA VAL A 269 2.81 9.27 11.57
C VAL A 269 3.98 10.17 11.98
N TYR A 270 4.58 9.95 13.15
CA TYR A 270 5.65 10.81 13.67
C TYR A 270 6.73 10.03 14.43
N CYS A 271 7.86 10.68 14.66
CA CYS A 271 8.96 10.15 15.47
C CYS A 271 8.94 10.75 16.88
N ASP A 272 8.78 9.91 17.90
CA ASP A 272 8.67 10.34 19.30
C ASP A 272 9.92 11.04 19.86
N ALA A 273 11.08 10.83 19.23
CA ALA A 273 12.33 11.51 19.58
C ALA A 273 12.33 12.99 19.17
N PHE A 274 11.46 13.40 18.23
CA PHE A 274 11.44 14.74 17.65
C PHE A 274 10.09 15.47 17.81
N MET A 275 9.01 14.77 18.16
CA MET A 275 7.67 15.34 18.30
C MET A 275 6.87 14.63 19.38
N SER A 276 6.18 15.41 20.22
CA SER A 276 5.30 14.86 21.27
C SER A 276 3.96 14.39 20.70
N ALA A 277 3.27 13.52 21.45
CA ALA A 277 1.95 13.03 21.05
C ALA A 277 0.89 14.16 20.96
N ASP A 278 0.94 15.13 21.88
CA ASP A 278 0.02 16.27 21.92
C ASP A 278 0.26 17.18 20.70
N GLU A 279 1.53 17.48 20.39
CA GLU A 279 1.90 18.26 19.21
C GLU A 279 1.45 17.58 17.90
N ALA A 280 1.68 16.26 17.76
CA ALA A 280 1.25 15.50 16.60
C ALA A 280 -0.28 15.55 16.41
N THR A 281 -1.03 15.46 17.51
CA THR A 281 -2.49 15.53 17.54
C THR A 281 -2.98 16.93 17.15
N ASP A 282 -2.35 17.98 17.69
CA ASP A 282 -2.67 19.36 17.33
C ASP A 282 -2.43 19.65 15.86
N ILE A 283 -1.33 19.15 15.28
CA ILE A 283 -1.06 19.26 13.85
C ILE A 283 -2.15 18.54 13.06
N LEU A 284 -2.51 17.31 13.44
CA LEU A 284 -3.57 16.55 12.76
C LEU A 284 -4.90 17.31 12.76
N LEU A 285 -5.35 17.76 13.94
CA LEU A 285 -6.64 18.46 14.10
C LEU A 285 -6.72 19.77 13.31
N LYS A 286 -5.60 20.48 13.13
CA LYS A 286 -5.55 21.70 12.32
C LYS A 286 -5.71 21.46 10.82
N ASN A 287 -5.53 20.22 10.36
CA ASN A 287 -5.43 19.86 8.94
C ASN A 287 -6.49 18.84 8.48
N ILE A 288 -7.54 18.60 9.26
CA ILE A 288 -8.68 17.75 8.85
C ILE A 288 -9.86 18.58 8.32
N ALA A 289 -10.64 17.99 7.41
CA ALA A 289 -11.72 18.66 6.67
C ALA A 289 -12.99 18.97 7.48
N GLY A 290 -13.08 18.48 8.71
CA GLY A 290 -14.27 18.59 9.54
C GLY A 290 -13.98 18.16 10.97
N LYS A 291 -15.03 18.11 11.81
CA LYS A 291 -14.86 17.70 13.20
C LYS A 291 -14.53 16.20 13.29
N PRO A 292 -13.63 15.78 14.20
CA PRO A 292 -13.43 14.37 14.50
C PRO A 292 -14.74 13.72 14.94
N THR A 293 -14.95 12.46 14.54
CA THR A 293 -16.13 11.68 14.94
C THR A 293 -15.82 10.59 15.96
N ALA A 294 -14.59 10.57 16.49
CA ALA A 294 -14.12 9.65 17.54
C ALA A 294 -12.94 10.30 18.27
N ASP A 295 -12.56 9.71 19.41
CA ASP A 295 -11.35 10.12 20.15
C ASP A 295 -10.06 9.72 19.40
N PRO A 296 -8.95 10.47 19.62
CA PRO A 296 -7.66 10.14 19.01
C PRO A 296 -7.18 8.74 19.36
N ASN A 297 -6.95 7.90 18.34
CA ASN A 297 -6.36 6.59 18.52
C ASN A 297 -4.84 6.67 18.38
N HIS A 298 -4.13 6.63 19.51
CA HIS A 298 -2.67 6.66 19.55
C HIS A 298 -2.09 5.25 19.40
N LEU A 299 -1.15 5.13 18.46
CA LEU A 299 -0.53 3.88 18.06
C LEU A 299 0.98 3.95 18.27
N ARG A 300 1.56 2.82 18.66
CA ARG A 300 3.01 2.61 18.72
C ARG A 300 3.37 1.41 17.86
N PHE A 301 4.47 1.53 17.13
CA PHE A 301 4.99 0.46 16.29
C PHE A 301 6.52 0.50 16.25
N VAL A 302 7.11 -0.57 15.71
CA VAL A 302 8.55 -0.66 15.41
C VAL A 302 8.68 -1.05 13.95
N THR A 303 9.35 -0.21 13.16
CA THR A 303 9.56 -0.48 11.74
C THR A 303 10.55 -1.63 11.57
N GLY A 304 10.20 -2.63 10.77
CA GLY A 304 11.04 -3.80 10.56
C GLY A 304 10.26 -5.03 10.12
N ARG A 305 10.87 -6.20 10.30
CA ARG A 305 10.28 -7.50 9.94
C ARG A 305 10.72 -8.62 10.87
N ARG A 306 9.97 -9.72 10.90
CA ARG A 306 10.45 -10.98 11.47
C ARG A 306 11.64 -11.50 10.69
N ARG A 307 12.55 -12.18 11.38
CA ARG A 307 13.71 -12.81 10.73
C ARG A 307 13.28 -13.90 9.74
N LYS A 308 12.23 -14.66 10.10
CA LYS A 308 11.51 -15.58 9.21
C LYS A 308 10.01 -15.24 9.20
N PHE A 309 9.39 -15.35 8.04
CA PHE A 309 7.95 -15.23 7.85
C PHE A 309 7.25 -16.59 7.85
N TRP A 310 7.96 -17.66 7.49
CA TRP A 310 7.55 -19.05 7.70
C TRP A 310 8.60 -19.68 8.63
N ASN A 311 8.17 -20.24 9.76
CA ASN A 311 9.04 -20.98 10.68
C ASN A 311 8.31 -22.24 11.15
N ARG A 312 8.83 -23.43 10.82
CA ARG A 312 8.14 -24.71 11.08
C ARG A 312 6.75 -24.69 10.45
N ASN A 313 5.69 -25.06 11.16
CA ASN A 313 4.33 -25.03 10.65
C ASN A 313 3.58 -23.71 10.93
N VAL A 314 4.29 -22.60 11.15
CA VAL A 314 3.70 -21.26 11.35
C VAL A 314 4.08 -20.32 10.21
N VAL A 315 3.09 -19.70 9.59
CA VAL A 315 3.25 -18.64 8.58
C VAL A 315 2.70 -17.33 9.12
N ALA A 316 3.53 -16.31 9.24
CA ALA A 316 3.16 -14.99 9.71
C ALA A 316 2.68 -14.10 8.57
N LEU A 317 1.50 -13.51 8.73
CA LEU A 317 0.92 -12.56 7.77
C LEU A 317 0.55 -11.24 8.46
N GLY A 318 0.62 -10.14 7.70
CA GLY A 318 0.35 -8.80 8.23
C GLY A 318 1.33 -8.41 9.33
N LEU A 319 0.83 -7.74 10.37
CA LEU A 319 1.65 -7.18 11.45
C LEU A 319 2.44 -8.24 12.26
N ALA A 320 2.04 -9.51 12.20
CA ALA A 320 2.80 -10.59 12.83
C ALA A 320 4.14 -10.84 12.09
N GLY A 321 4.16 -10.64 10.77
CA GLY A 321 5.34 -10.80 9.91
C GLY A 321 6.25 -9.58 9.87
N GLY A 322 5.72 -8.38 10.06
CA GLY A 322 6.48 -7.14 10.07
C GLY A 322 5.61 -5.91 9.86
N PHE A 323 6.21 -4.73 9.99
CA PHE A 323 5.52 -3.48 9.75
C PHE A 323 6.45 -2.42 9.20
N MET A 324 5.94 -1.70 8.20
CA MET A 324 6.45 -0.44 7.72
C MET A 324 5.28 0.53 7.67
N GLU A 325 5.56 1.81 7.90
CA GLU A 325 4.56 2.86 7.86
C GLU A 325 3.76 2.89 6.54
N PRO A 326 2.48 3.33 6.56
CA PRO A 326 1.57 3.19 5.43
C PRO A 326 1.79 4.21 4.30
N LEU A 327 3.01 4.74 4.15
CA LEU A 327 3.33 5.85 3.23
C LEU A 327 2.98 5.53 1.78
N GLU A 328 3.23 4.30 1.34
CA GLU A 328 2.93 3.81 -0.01
C GLU A 328 1.82 2.74 -0.03
N SER A 329 0.98 2.70 1.01
CA SER A 329 -0.21 1.80 1.06
C SER A 329 0.11 0.31 0.90
N THR A 330 1.23 -0.15 1.47
CA THR A 330 1.78 -1.50 1.23
C THR A 330 1.31 -2.58 2.21
N SER A 331 0.65 -2.22 3.33
CA SER A 331 0.26 -3.18 4.38
C SER A 331 -0.67 -4.29 3.86
N ILE A 332 -1.79 -3.94 3.23
CA ILE A 332 -2.71 -4.92 2.59
C ILE A 332 -2.02 -5.67 1.45
N HIS A 333 -1.13 -5.01 0.71
CA HIS A 333 -0.38 -5.66 -0.36
C HIS A 333 0.50 -6.79 0.17
N LEU A 334 1.27 -6.55 1.24
CA LEU A 334 2.11 -7.58 1.86
C LEU A 334 1.29 -8.75 2.42
N ILE A 335 0.07 -8.49 2.90
CA ILE A 335 -0.88 -9.56 3.27
C ILE A 335 -1.26 -10.36 2.03
N ASN A 336 -1.65 -9.70 0.93
CA ASN A 336 -2.05 -10.34 -0.32
C ASN A 336 -0.92 -11.19 -0.92
N THR A 337 0.30 -10.65 -1.05
CA THR A 337 1.41 -11.39 -1.62
C THR A 337 1.86 -12.54 -0.70
N GLY A 338 1.80 -12.37 0.62
CA GLY A 338 2.03 -13.46 1.57
C GLY A 338 1.02 -14.60 1.41
N ILE A 339 -0.26 -14.28 1.21
CA ILE A 339 -1.32 -15.27 0.91
C ILE A 339 -1.04 -15.99 -0.42
N ASN A 340 -0.69 -15.25 -1.47
CA ASN A 340 -0.42 -15.85 -2.78
C ASN A 340 0.79 -16.79 -2.73
N LYS A 341 1.90 -16.35 -2.10
CA LYS A 341 3.08 -17.19 -1.88
C LYS A 341 2.74 -18.43 -1.04
N LEU A 342 1.90 -18.30 -0.02
CA LEU A 342 1.44 -19.42 0.79
C LEU A 342 0.66 -20.41 -0.07
N ILE A 343 -0.33 -19.96 -0.84
CA ILE A 343 -1.13 -20.83 -1.72
C ILE A 343 -0.24 -21.52 -2.76
N SER A 344 0.73 -20.83 -3.33
CA SER A 344 1.65 -21.40 -4.34
C SER A 344 2.59 -22.46 -3.76
N LEU A 345 2.98 -22.34 -2.49
CA LEU A 345 3.94 -23.24 -1.85
C LEU A 345 3.25 -24.33 -1.01
N LEU A 346 2.00 -24.15 -0.60
CA LEU A 346 1.30 -25.06 0.30
C LEU A 346 1.24 -26.48 -0.27
N SER A 347 1.67 -27.45 0.54
CA SER A 347 1.47 -28.88 0.32
C SER A 347 0.60 -29.44 1.42
N LEU A 348 -0.20 -30.45 1.09
CA LEU A 348 -1.05 -31.16 2.05
C LEU A 348 -0.42 -32.43 2.59
N ASP A 349 0.79 -32.77 2.12
CA ASP A 349 1.58 -33.90 2.63
C ASP A 349 2.48 -33.48 3.82
N GLY A 350 2.30 -32.25 4.30
CA GLY A 350 3.07 -31.66 5.40
C GLY A 350 3.97 -30.49 4.98
N VAL A 351 4.67 -29.95 5.97
CA VAL A 351 5.60 -28.81 5.79
C VAL A 351 7.01 -29.31 5.55
N THR A 352 7.69 -28.74 4.56
CA THR A 352 9.06 -29.05 4.17
C THR A 352 9.97 -27.84 4.30
N GLN A 353 11.26 -28.08 4.54
CA GLN A 353 12.26 -27.00 4.60
C GLN A 353 12.32 -26.19 3.30
N ALA A 354 12.10 -26.83 2.15
CA ALA A 354 12.11 -26.16 0.85
C ALA A 354 11.01 -25.08 0.73
N GLN A 355 9.81 -25.34 1.28
CA GLN A 355 8.73 -24.35 1.32
C GLN A 355 9.09 -23.18 2.24
N GLU A 356 9.62 -23.50 3.43
CA GLU A 356 10.04 -22.50 4.42
C GLU A 356 11.11 -21.56 3.83
N ASP A 357 12.17 -22.13 3.23
CA ASP A 357 13.29 -21.37 2.65
C ASP A 357 12.83 -20.51 1.47
N ALA A 358 11.98 -21.05 0.60
CA ALA A 358 11.43 -20.32 -0.54
C ALA A 358 10.56 -19.14 -0.09
N PHE A 359 9.64 -19.37 0.84
CA PHE A 359 8.75 -18.33 1.35
C PHE A 359 9.54 -17.20 2.03
N ASN A 360 10.52 -17.57 2.87
CA ASN A 360 11.38 -16.61 3.57
C ASN A 360 12.25 -15.79 2.63
N ARG A 361 12.86 -16.42 1.61
CA ARG A 361 13.68 -15.72 0.63
C ARG A 361 12.87 -14.72 -0.20
N LEU A 362 11.71 -15.14 -0.72
CA LEU A 362 10.87 -14.30 -1.57
C LEU A 362 10.27 -13.14 -0.77
N THR A 363 9.73 -13.41 0.42
CA THR A 363 9.11 -12.38 1.27
C THR A 363 10.16 -11.43 1.86
N GLY A 364 11.32 -11.93 2.27
CA GLY A 364 12.42 -11.10 2.77
C GLY A 364 12.92 -10.09 1.74
N LYS A 365 13.08 -10.51 0.48
CA LYS A 365 13.46 -9.61 -0.62
C LYS A 365 12.39 -8.54 -0.87
N GLU A 366 11.12 -8.93 -0.96
CA GLU A 366 10.01 -7.99 -1.16
C GLU A 366 9.96 -6.91 -0.07
N TYR A 367 10.10 -7.30 1.20
CA TYR A 367 10.15 -6.35 2.32
C TYR A 367 11.35 -5.38 2.19
N ALA A 368 12.54 -5.89 1.84
CA ALA A 368 13.73 -5.05 1.67
C ALA A 368 13.60 -4.04 0.52
N ARG A 369 13.00 -4.45 -0.61
CA ARG A 369 12.75 -3.56 -1.75
C ARG A 369 11.70 -2.49 -1.44
N ILE A 370 10.62 -2.84 -0.72
CA ILE A 370 9.64 -1.86 -0.26
C ILE A 370 10.28 -0.88 0.73
N ARG A 371 11.08 -1.38 1.69
CA ARG A 371 11.84 -0.54 2.62
C ARG A 371 12.69 0.49 1.88
N ASP A 372 13.48 0.06 0.89
CA ASP A 372 14.36 0.97 0.12
C ASP A 372 13.54 2.09 -0.56
N PHE A 373 12.37 1.76 -1.11
CA PHE A 373 11.46 2.75 -1.69
C PHE A 373 10.90 3.72 -0.65
N LEU A 374 10.56 3.25 0.55
CA LEU A 374 10.12 4.13 1.63
C LEU A 374 11.23 5.07 2.13
N ILE A 375 12.46 4.56 2.24
CA ILE A 375 13.64 5.35 2.62
C ILE A 375 13.88 6.48 1.61
N LEU A 376 13.66 6.23 0.31
CA LEU A 376 13.81 7.25 -0.74
C LEU A 376 13.05 8.53 -0.41
N HIS A 377 11.80 8.41 0.04
CA HIS A 377 10.96 9.56 0.36
C HIS A 377 11.56 10.45 1.45
N TYR A 378 12.12 9.82 2.49
CA TYR A 378 12.75 10.54 3.60
C TYR A 378 14.12 11.10 3.24
N ASN A 379 14.95 10.33 2.55
CA ASN A 379 16.36 10.65 2.35
C ASN A 379 16.60 11.66 1.22
N THR A 380 15.76 11.66 0.18
CA THR A 380 15.98 12.51 -1.02
C THR A 380 15.33 13.89 -0.93
N THR A 381 15.05 14.34 0.29
CA THR A 381 14.55 15.69 0.56
C THR A 381 15.68 16.73 0.53
N THR A 382 15.33 17.97 0.19
CA THR A 382 16.22 19.14 0.37
C THR A 382 15.95 19.89 1.67
N ARG A 383 14.96 19.45 2.45
CA ARG A 383 14.53 20.09 3.70
C ARG A 383 15.60 20.04 4.77
N ASP A 384 15.85 21.18 5.38
CA ASP A 384 16.75 21.37 6.53
C ASP A 384 16.12 22.24 7.63
N ASP A 385 14.80 22.41 7.56
CA ASP A 385 14.02 23.25 8.45
C ASP A 385 13.84 22.66 9.87
N THR A 386 14.17 21.37 10.06
CA THR A 386 14.10 20.69 11.37
C THR A 386 15.24 19.69 11.55
N GLU A 387 15.51 19.33 12.80
CA GLU A 387 16.48 18.26 13.12
C GLU A 387 16.06 16.90 12.56
N PHE A 388 14.75 16.62 12.50
CA PHE A 388 14.22 15.38 11.91
C PHE A 388 14.58 15.28 10.42
N TRP A 389 14.28 16.31 9.62
CA TRP A 389 14.60 16.29 8.19
C TRP A 389 16.10 16.34 7.94
N ASN A 390 16.85 17.04 8.78
CA ASN A 390 18.30 17.00 8.72
C ASN A 390 18.86 15.60 9.01
N TYR A 391 18.30 14.86 9.97
CA TYR A 391 18.62 13.46 10.21
C TYR A 391 18.29 12.60 8.97
N CYS A 392 17.05 12.67 8.47
CA CYS A 392 16.61 11.86 7.32
C CYS A 392 17.46 12.07 6.06
N ARG A 393 17.82 13.32 5.72
CA ARG A 393 18.63 13.61 4.52
C ARG A 393 20.11 13.23 4.66
N THR A 394 20.62 13.02 5.88
CA THR A 394 22.03 12.73 6.16
C THR A 394 22.32 11.34 6.72
N MET A 395 21.27 10.58 7.08
CA MET A 395 21.43 9.20 7.54
C MET A 395 22.04 8.31 6.45
N SER A 396 22.75 7.26 6.88
CA SER A 396 23.17 6.21 5.95
C SER A 396 21.94 5.48 5.40
N VAL A 397 22.03 5.03 4.16
CA VAL A 397 20.97 4.26 3.50
C VAL A 397 21.56 2.96 2.94
N PRO A 398 20.73 1.95 2.61
CA PRO A 398 21.21 0.72 1.98
C PRO A 398 21.94 0.98 0.66
N ASP A 399 23.00 0.21 0.38
CA ASP A 399 23.78 0.32 -0.86
C ASP A 399 22.90 0.19 -2.12
N SER A 400 21.89 -0.69 -2.07
CA SER A 400 20.91 -0.87 -3.15
C SER A 400 20.13 0.41 -3.49
N LEU A 401 19.80 1.23 -2.49
CA LEU A 401 19.15 2.51 -2.73
C LEU A 401 20.14 3.53 -3.30
N THR A 402 21.35 3.59 -2.73
CA THR A 402 22.42 4.48 -3.20
C THR A 402 22.72 4.24 -4.69
N GLU A 403 22.92 2.99 -5.09
CA GLU A 403 23.19 2.62 -6.49
C GLU A 403 22.04 3.06 -7.41
N LYS A 404 20.78 2.74 -7.05
CA LYS A 404 19.61 3.07 -7.87
C LYS A 404 19.44 4.58 -8.06
N VAL A 405 19.65 5.37 -7.00
CA VAL A 405 19.59 6.84 -7.07
C VAL A 405 20.74 7.42 -7.90
N GLU A 406 21.96 6.91 -7.76
CA GLU A 406 23.11 7.39 -8.53
C GLU A 406 22.97 7.08 -10.04
N LEU A 407 22.49 5.89 -10.40
CA LEU A 407 22.19 5.57 -11.80
C LEU A 407 21.11 6.49 -12.38
N PHE A 408 20.05 6.76 -11.62
CA PHE A 408 19.02 7.70 -12.03
C PHE A 408 19.57 9.13 -12.20
N ARG A 409 20.42 9.61 -11.29
CA ARG A 409 21.09 10.92 -11.42
C ARG A 409 21.95 10.99 -12.67
N GLN A 410 22.68 9.93 -12.99
CA GLN A 410 23.58 9.92 -14.15
C GLN A 410 22.84 10.09 -15.48
N ASN A 411 21.81 9.28 -15.73
CA ASN A 411 21.14 9.26 -17.04
C ASN A 411 19.64 8.89 -17.00
N GLY A 412 19.04 8.87 -15.81
CA GLY A 412 17.65 8.47 -15.56
C GLY A 412 17.40 6.97 -15.61
N GLN A 413 18.43 6.13 -15.68
CA GLN A 413 18.24 4.69 -15.78
C GLN A 413 17.70 4.14 -14.45
N ILE A 414 16.69 3.29 -14.55
CA ILE A 414 16.14 2.53 -13.43
C ILE A 414 16.20 1.06 -13.81
N PHE A 415 16.69 0.23 -12.90
CA PHE A 415 16.61 -1.22 -13.02
C PHE A 415 15.67 -1.74 -11.96
N ARG A 416 14.64 -2.44 -12.40
CA ARG A 416 13.75 -3.20 -11.52
C ARG A 416 14.37 -4.56 -11.27
N GLU A 417 14.57 -4.94 -10.02
CA GLU A 417 15.12 -6.25 -9.66
C GLU A 417 14.00 -7.26 -9.39
N GLU A 418 14.06 -8.41 -10.05
CA GLU A 418 13.13 -9.54 -9.82
C GLU A 418 11.66 -9.08 -9.86
N ASP A 419 10.89 -9.42 -8.83
CA ASP A 419 9.46 -9.10 -8.69
C ASP A 419 9.22 -7.84 -7.84
N GLU A 420 10.14 -6.85 -7.87
CA GLU A 420 10.01 -5.56 -7.17
C GLU A 420 8.61 -4.96 -7.34
N LEU A 421 7.96 -4.54 -6.23
CA LEU A 421 6.61 -3.97 -6.27
C LEU A 421 6.54 -2.69 -7.11
N PHE A 422 7.47 -1.77 -6.86
CA PHE A 422 7.47 -0.46 -7.48
C PHE A 422 8.10 -0.54 -8.87
N THR A 423 7.38 -0.01 -9.86
CA THR A 423 7.79 -0.06 -11.26
C THR A 423 8.83 1.01 -11.56
N GLU A 424 9.40 0.97 -12.77
CA GLU A 424 10.23 2.07 -13.28
C GLU A 424 9.51 3.42 -13.17
N THR A 425 8.22 3.47 -13.52
CA THR A 425 7.40 4.68 -13.37
C THR A 425 7.32 5.16 -11.92
N SER A 426 7.14 4.26 -10.95
CA SER A 426 7.07 4.61 -9.52
C SER A 426 8.37 5.28 -9.06
N TRP A 427 9.52 4.67 -9.36
CA TRP A 427 10.83 5.23 -9.03
C TRP A 427 11.04 6.59 -9.72
N ALA A 428 10.75 6.69 -11.01
CA ALA A 428 10.86 7.93 -11.76
C ALA A 428 9.95 9.04 -11.17
N ALA A 429 8.70 8.72 -10.84
CA ALA A 429 7.73 9.66 -10.29
C ALA A 429 8.20 10.25 -8.96
N VAL A 430 8.69 9.41 -8.04
CA VAL A 430 9.15 9.86 -6.72
C VAL A 430 10.48 10.61 -6.84
N MET A 431 11.46 10.07 -7.58
CA MET A 431 12.76 10.72 -7.73
C MET A 431 12.64 12.09 -8.39
N MET A 432 11.91 12.21 -9.51
CA MET A 432 11.67 13.51 -10.16
C MET A 432 10.78 14.42 -9.31
N GLY A 433 9.77 13.85 -8.65
CA GLY A 433 8.84 14.57 -7.78
C GLY A 433 9.54 15.24 -6.58
N GLN A 434 10.54 14.57 -6.01
CA GLN A 434 11.37 15.12 -4.94
C GLN A 434 12.59 15.91 -5.45
N GLY A 435 12.67 16.17 -6.75
CA GLY A 435 13.65 17.09 -7.33
C GLY A 435 15.00 16.47 -7.68
N ILE A 436 15.14 15.14 -7.69
CA ILE A 436 16.33 14.49 -8.22
C ILE A 436 16.41 14.77 -9.72
N GLN A 437 17.47 15.44 -10.14
CA GLN A 437 17.69 15.78 -11.53
C GLN A 437 18.39 14.64 -12.26
N MET A 438 17.87 14.30 -13.43
CA MET A 438 18.59 13.50 -14.41
C MET A 438 19.62 14.38 -15.12
N HIS A 439 20.90 14.01 -15.07
CA HIS A 439 21.98 14.71 -15.79
C HIS A 439 22.08 14.32 -17.27
N GLY A 440 21.38 13.26 -17.67
CA GLY A 440 21.26 12.82 -19.05
C GLY A 440 20.05 11.91 -19.25
N HIS A 441 19.94 11.34 -20.45
CA HIS A 441 18.92 10.37 -20.83
C HIS A 441 19.58 9.17 -21.53
N ASN A 442 18.81 8.11 -21.78
CA ASN A 442 19.29 6.97 -22.58
C ASN A 442 19.60 7.44 -24.02
N VAL A 443 20.85 7.24 -24.47
CA VAL A 443 21.34 7.69 -25.79
C VAL A 443 20.53 7.13 -26.97
N MET A 444 19.82 6.02 -26.79
CA MET A 444 18.90 5.50 -27.82
C MET A 444 17.77 6.49 -28.11
N ALA A 445 17.37 7.31 -27.14
CA ALA A 445 16.40 8.38 -27.36
C ALA A 445 16.89 9.36 -28.44
N ASP A 446 18.20 9.57 -28.61
CA ASP A 446 18.78 10.47 -29.62
C ASP A 446 18.65 9.96 -31.06
N THR A 447 18.41 8.67 -31.22
CA THR A 447 18.22 8.04 -32.53
C THR A 447 16.81 8.23 -33.09
N LEU A 448 15.85 8.63 -32.25
CA LEU A 448 14.46 8.88 -32.66
C LEU A 448 14.37 10.15 -33.51
N ASP A 449 13.54 10.12 -34.56
CA ASP A 449 13.27 11.30 -35.40
C ASP A 449 12.57 12.39 -34.56
N PRO A 450 13.15 13.61 -34.43
CA PRO A 450 12.59 14.62 -33.55
C PRO A 450 11.20 15.13 -33.98
N ALA A 451 10.94 15.21 -35.29
CA ALA A 451 9.67 15.75 -35.79
C ALA A 451 8.53 14.74 -35.59
N GLU A 452 8.78 13.47 -35.87
CA GLU A 452 7.85 12.38 -35.62
C GLU A 452 7.58 12.22 -34.13
N THR A 453 8.64 12.13 -33.32
CA THR A 453 8.50 11.96 -31.87
C THR A 453 7.77 13.14 -31.23
N LYS A 454 7.99 14.37 -31.70
CA LYS A 454 7.22 15.53 -31.21
C LYS A 454 5.72 15.39 -31.48
N ARG A 455 5.35 14.91 -32.67
CA ARG A 455 3.94 14.65 -33.01
C ARG A 455 3.34 13.59 -32.09
N GLU A 456 4.08 12.51 -31.83
CA GLU A 456 3.65 11.47 -30.90
C GLU A 456 3.40 12.04 -29.49
N LEU A 457 4.32 12.84 -28.94
CA LEU A 457 4.11 13.52 -27.66
C LEU A 457 2.86 14.42 -27.69
N ASP A 458 2.63 15.14 -28.79
CA ASP A 458 1.46 16.02 -28.93
C ASP A 458 0.15 15.24 -28.98
N GLU A 459 0.11 14.10 -29.66
CA GLU A 459 -1.06 13.23 -29.69
C GLU A 459 -1.29 12.55 -28.34
N MET A 460 -0.24 12.12 -27.63
CA MET A 460 -0.38 11.57 -26.26
C MET A 460 -1.06 12.56 -25.32
N GLU A 461 -0.57 13.80 -25.27
CA GLU A 461 -1.16 14.84 -24.40
C GLU A 461 -2.62 15.13 -24.80
N LYS A 462 -2.92 15.20 -26.11
CA LYS A 462 -4.29 15.41 -26.61
C LYS A 462 -5.22 14.27 -26.20
N SER A 463 -4.79 13.01 -26.35
CA SER A 463 -5.57 11.84 -25.98
C SER A 463 -5.86 11.80 -24.48
N ILE A 464 -4.85 12.07 -23.65
CA ILE A 464 -5.02 12.15 -22.18
C ILE A 464 -5.98 13.29 -21.82
N ARG A 465 -5.79 14.48 -22.41
CA ARG A 465 -6.67 15.63 -22.18
C ARG A 465 -8.11 15.33 -22.58
N TYR A 466 -8.33 14.67 -23.71
CA TYR A 466 -9.66 14.25 -24.15
C TYR A 466 -10.27 13.25 -23.17
N ALA A 467 -9.54 12.18 -22.82
CA ALA A 467 -10.00 11.15 -21.90
C ALA A 467 -10.43 11.75 -20.56
N VAL A 468 -9.58 12.59 -19.96
CA VAL A 468 -9.91 13.29 -18.70
C VAL A 468 -11.04 14.31 -18.91
N GLY A 469 -11.12 14.95 -20.07
CA GLY A 469 -12.20 15.87 -20.43
C GLY A 469 -13.59 15.23 -20.34
N VAL A 470 -13.74 14.00 -20.82
CA VAL A 470 -15.01 13.26 -20.85
C VAL A 470 -15.31 12.46 -19.58
N MET A 471 -14.33 12.26 -18.69
CA MET A 471 -14.57 11.61 -17.40
C MET A 471 -15.54 12.43 -16.52
N PRO A 472 -16.48 11.77 -15.82
CA PRO A 472 -17.29 12.41 -14.80
C PRO A 472 -16.43 12.79 -13.59
N GLY A 473 -16.97 13.66 -12.73
CA GLY A 473 -16.39 13.89 -11.41
C GLY A 473 -16.41 12.60 -10.58
N HIS A 474 -15.40 12.38 -9.74
CA HIS A 474 -15.27 11.14 -8.97
C HIS A 474 -16.52 10.87 -8.09
N ALA A 475 -17.09 11.92 -7.48
CA ALA A 475 -18.31 11.81 -6.70
C ALA A 475 -19.54 11.40 -7.54
N ASP A 476 -19.64 11.85 -8.78
CA ASP A 476 -20.71 11.46 -9.71
C ASP A 476 -20.57 9.99 -10.09
N PHE A 477 -19.35 9.55 -10.39
CA PHE A 477 -19.07 8.15 -10.72
C PHE A 477 -19.47 7.22 -9.55
N LEU A 478 -19.07 7.55 -8.32
CA LEU A 478 -19.43 6.77 -7.13
C LEU A 478 -20.94 6.64 -6.93
N ARG A 479 -21.70 7.75 -7.13
CA ARG A 479 -23.17 7.75 -7.02
C ARG A 479 -23.84 6.83 -8.03
N GLN A 480 -23.27 6.71 -9.22
CA GLN A 480 -23.83 5.88 -10.30
C GLN A 480 -23.39 4.41 -10.19
N TYR A 481 -22.14 4.16 -9.80
CA TYR A 481 -21.54 2.83 -9.87
C TYR A 481 -21.69 2.01 -8.58
N CYS A 482 -21.39 2.60 -7.42
CA CYS A 482 -21.31 1.87 -6.15
C CYS A 482 -21.73 2.73 -4.94
N PRO A 483 -22.95 3.29 -4.93
CA PRO A 483 -23.39 4.18 -3.86
C PRO A 483 -23.42 3.44 -2.51
N ALA A 484 -22.62 3.91 -1.55
CA ALA A 484 -22.60 3.37 -0.20
C ALA A 484 -23.68 4.06 0.66
N PRO A 485 -24.41 3.31 1.52
CA PRO A 485 -25.38 3.90 2.42
C PRO A 485 -24.66 4.86 3.40
N PRO A 486 -25.28 5.98 3.79
CA PRO A 486 -24.72 6.86 4.80
C PRO A 486 -24.43 6.05 6.08
N PRO A 487 -23.32 6.34 6.79
CA PRO A 487 -23.01 5.64 8.02
C PRO A 487 -24.16 5.80 9.03
N ALA A 488 -24.49 4.74 9.75
CA ALA A 488 -25.46 4.81 10.83
C ALA A 488 -25.03 5.90 11.83
N PRO A 489 -25.95 6.71 12.38
CA PRO A 489 -25.61 7.68 13.40
C PRO A 489 -24.92 6.96 14.57
N ALA A 490 -23.84 7.54 15.10
CA ALA A 490 -23.18 7.02 16.28
C ALA A 490 -24.20 6.94 17.42
N ALA A 491 -24.34 5.74 17.99
CA ALA A 491 -25.26 5.45 19.09
C ALA A 491 -24.79 6.05 20.41
#